data_AF-A0A7C6T9Y1-F1
#
_entry.id   AF-A0A7C6T9Y1-F1
#
_cell.length_a   1.000
_cell.length_b   1.000
_cell.length_c   1.000
_cell.angle_alpha   90.00
_cell.angle_beta   90.00
_cell.angle_gamma   90.00
#
_symmetry.space_group_name_H-M   'P 1'
#
loop_
_entity.id
_entity.type
_entity.pdbx_description
1 polymer ?
#
loop_
_entity_poly.entity_id
_entity_poly.type
_entity_poly.pdbx_seq_one_letter_code
_entity_poly.pdbx_strand_id
1 'polypeptide(L)'
;MNAEQRMRLRAALFPAVARVRLQMRPLRRQAEELAAMVRTTDYRSIDLDDLTARVRHFHASVREFSDTALPAMDEALEDVRAILQEEPS
;
A
#
# COMPACT_ATOMS: atom_id res chain seq x y z
N MET A 1 29.47 -6.80 2.99
CA MET A 1 28.66 -5.64 2.57
C MET A 1 29.21 -4.36 3.20
N ASN A 2 29.76 -3.47 2.38
CA ASN A 2 30.39 -2.22 2.83
C ASN A 2 29.34 -1.12 3.17
N ALA A 3 29.79 0.03 3.70
CA ALA A 3 28.89 1.11 4.10
C ALA A 3 28.14 1.74 2.92
N GLU A 4 28.77 1.80 1.75
CA GLU A 4 28.22 2.33 0.51
C GLU A 4 27.09 1.47 -0.05
N GLN A 5 27.29 0.14 -0.12
CA GLN A 5 26.26 -0.82 -0.49
C GLN A 5 25.04 -0.72 0.44
N ARG A 6 25.26 -0.57 1.76
CA ARG A 6 24.15 -0.35 2.71
C ARG A 6 23.39 0.95 2.43
N MET A 7 24.08 2.01 2.03
CA MET A 7 23.45 3.28 1.70
C MET A 7 22.62 3.17 0.43
N ARG A 8 23.16 2.53 -0.62
CA ARG A 8 22.47 2.27 -1.89
C ARG A 8 21.22 1.40 -1.71
N LEU A 9 21.32 0.32 -0.92
CA LEU A 9 20.15 -0.52 -0.59
C LEU A 9 19.06 0.27 0.12
N ARG A 10 19.42 1.13 1.08
CA ARG A 10 18.44 2.00 1.76
C ARG A 10 17.82 3.01 0.79
N ALA A 11 18.62 3.60 -0.09
CA ALA A 11 18.14 4.55 -1.08
C ALA A 11 17.16 3.91 -2.08
N ALA A 12 17.40 2.66 -2.49
CA ALA A 12 16.51 1.91 -3.36
C ALA A 12 15.17 1.56 -2.67
N LEU A 13 15.22 1.05 -1.43
CA LEU A 13 14.01 0.58 -0.74
C LEU A 13 13.15 1.69 -0.11
N PHE A 14 13.78 2.76 0.39
CA PHE A 14 13.09 3.75 1.21
C PHE A 14 11.88 4.40 0.51
N PRO A 15 11.97 4.84 -0.76
CA PRO A 15 10.84 5.46 -1.45
C PRO A 15 9.63 4.53 -1.59
N ALA A 16 9.85 3.27 -1.98
CA ALA A 16 8.79 2.28 -2.14
C ALA A 16 8.12 1.95 -0.80
N VAL A 17 8.92 1.74 0.25
CA VAL A 17 8.40 1.50 1.62
C VAL A 17 7.62 2.71 2.13
N ALA A 18 8.09 3.93 1.87
CA ALA A 18 7.38 5.14 2.26
C ALA A 18 6.02 5.24 1.54
N ARG A 19 5.99 4.96 0.23
CA ARG A 19 4.74 4.96 -0.57
C ARG A 19 3.72 3.97 -0.03
N VAL A 20 4.13 2.71 0.19
CA VAL A 20 3.26 1.68 0.79
C VAL A 20 2.69 2.15 2.12
N ARG A 21 3.54 2.68 3.02
CA ARG A 21 3.10 3.15 4.34
C ARG A 21 2.12 4.31 4.26
N LEU A 22 2.34 5.27 3.35
CA LEU A 22 1.49 6.43 3.20
C LEU A 22 0.12 6.05 2.65
N GLN A 23 0.07 5.16 1.66
CA GLN A 23 -1.18 4.75 1.02
C GLN A 23 -1.95 3.68 1.82
N MET A 24 -1.28 2.85 2.63
CA MET A 24 -1.97 1.86 3.47
C MET A 24 -2.78 2.47 4.62
N ARG A 25 -2.37 3.63 5.15
CA ARG A 25 -3.08 4.31 6.24
C ARG A 25 -4.53 4.67 5.89
N PRO A 26 -4.82 5.39 4.78
CA PRO A 26 -6.19 5.70 4.41
C PRO A 26 -7.01 4.46 4.08
N LEU A 27 -6.41 3.45 3.41
CA LEU A 27 -7.10 2.18 3.13
C LEU A 27 -7.55 1.47 4.40
N ARG A 28 -6.65 1.37 5.39
CA ARG A 28 -6.98 0.75 6.68
C ARG A 28 -8.13 1.50 7.37
N ARG A 29 -8.07 2.83 7.37
CA ARG A 29 -9.13 3.66 7.94
C ARG A 29 -10.47 3.44 7.24
N GLN A 30 -10.50 3.48 5.91
CA GLN A 30 -11.72 3.23 5.13
C GLN A 30 -12.29 1.83 5.41
N ALA A 31 -11.43 0.81 5.50
CA ALA A 31 -11.86 -0.55 5.83
C ALA A 31 -12.44 -0.65 7.25
N GLU A 32 -11.83 0.02 8.23
CA GLU A 32 -12.32 0.08 9.61
C GLU A 32 -13.68 0.82 9.68
N GLU A 33 -13.85 1.91 8.94
CA GLU A 33 -15.10 2.67 8.84
C GLU A 33 -16.22 1.84 8.20
N LEU A 34 -15.95 1.17 7.08
CA LEU A 34 -16.91 0.24 6.46
C LEU A 34 -17.29 -0.90 7.41
N ALA A 35 -16.29 -1.50 8.07
CA ALA A 35 -16.54 -2.60 9.00
C ALA A 35 -17.33 -2.14 10.23
N ALA A 36 -17.09 -0.92 10.71
CA ALA A 36 -17.88 -0.33 11.80
C ALA A 36 -19.34 -0.15 11.38
N MET A 37 -19.59 0.46 10.23
CA MET A 37 -20.94 0.63 9.67
C MET A 37 -21.69 -0.70 9.58
N VAL A 38 -21.09 -1.71 8.95
CA VAL A 38 -21.74 -3.03 8.78
C VAL A 38 -22.02 -3.71 10.13
N ARG A 39 -21.16 -3.51 11.13
CA ARG A 39 -21.33 -4.12 12.47
C ARG A 39 -22.35 -3.39 13.34
N THR A 40 -22.50 -2.08 13.20
CA THR A 40 -23.31 -1.27 14.12
C THR A 40 -24.69 -0.91 13.56
N THR A 41 -24.88 -0.99 12.24
CA THR A 41 -26.18 -0.69 11.62
C THR A 41 -27.07 -1.93 11.58
N ASP A 42 -28.33 -1.75 11.98
CA ASP A 42 -29.37 -2.76 11.75
C ASP A 42 -29.55 -2.92 10.23
N TYR A 43 -29.52 -4.16 9.73
CA TYR A 43 -29.68 -4.47 8.31
C TYR A 43 -30.99 -3.94 7.72
N ARG A 44 -32.00 -3.64 8.56
CA ARG A 44 -33.26 -3.01 8.15
C ARG A 44 -33.19 -1.49 7.96
N SER A 45 -32.15 -0.83 8.48
CA SER A 45 -31.95 0.62 8.41
C SER A 45 -30.70 1.02 7.62
N ILE A 46 -29.94 0.06 7.10
CA ILE A 46 -28.84 0.32 6.16
C ILE A 46 -29.42 0.93 4.88
N ASP A 47 -28.92 2.12 4.55
CA ASP A 47 -29.04 2.66 3.20
C ASP A 47 -28.08 1.89 2.28
N LEU A 48 -28.65 1.02 1.43
CA LEU A 48 -27.89 0.16 0.51
C LEU A 48 -27.17 0.97 -0.57
N ASP A 49 -27.68 2.15 -0.93
CA ASP A 49 -27.04 3.00 -1.94
C ASP A 49 -25.80 3.68 -1.33
N ASP A 50 -25.89 4.19 -0.10
CA ASP A 50 -24.73 4.73 0.64
C ASP A 50 -23.67 3.63 0.87
N LEU A 51 -24.08 2.43 1.30
CA LEU A 51 -23.17 1.31 1.48
C LEU A 51 -22.47 0.94 0.17
N THR A 52 -23.23 0.86 -0.93
CA THR A 52 -22.68 0.54 -2.26
C THR A 52 -21.70 1.61 -2.72
N ALA A 53 -22.01 2.89 -2.52
CA ALA A 53 -21.13 4.00 -2.87
C ALA A 53 -19.80 3.93 -2.09
N ARG A 54 -19.86 3.63 -0.78
CA ARG A 54 -18.68 3.47 0.08
C ARG A 54 -17.82 2.28 -0.30
N VAL A 55 -18.44 1.13 -0.60
CA VAL A 55 -17.72 -0.06 -1.10
C VAL A 55 -17.02 0.22 -2.42
N ARG A 56 -17.71 0.88 -3.37
CA ARG A 56 -17.11 1.28 -4.66
C ARG A 56 -15.94 2.22 -4.48
N HIS A 57 -16.07 3.20 -3.59
CA HIS A 57 -15.00 4.14 -3.28
C HIS A 57 -13.78 3.43 -2.66
N PHE A 58 -14.00 2.58 -1.66
CA PHE A 58 -12.93 1.76 -1.06
C PHE A 58 -12.24 0.88 -2.11
N HIS A 59 -13.00 0.22 -2.98
CA HIS A 59 -12.44 -0.58 -4.06
C HIS A 59 -11.58 0.25 -5.03
N ALA A 60 -12.01 1.47 -5.38
CA ALA A 60 -11.21 2.36 -6.21
C ALA A 60 -9.88 2.74 -5.53
N SER A 61 -9.89 3.03 -4.23
CA SER A 61 -8.66 3.31 -3.47
C SER A 61 -7.73 2.09 -3.39
N VAL A 62 -8.26 0.88 -3.20
CA VAL A 62 -7.46 -0.37 -3.22
C VAL A 62 -6.84 -0.60 -4.60
N ARG A 63 -7.58 -0.31 -5.67
CA ARG A 63 -7.07 -0.41 -7.03
C ARG A 63 -5.95 0.59 -7.27
N GLU A 64 -6.11 1.85 -6.88
CA GLU A 64 -5.06 2.87 -6.99
C GLU A 64 -3.79 2.46 -6.24
N PHE A 65 -3.92 1.92 -5.02
CA PHE A 65 -2.78 1.36 -4.29
C PHE A 65 -2.10 0.22 -5.05
N SER A 66 -2.90 -0.70 -5.61
CA SER A 66 -2.38 -1.84 -6.37
C SER A 66 -1.65 -1.40 -7.64
N ASP A 67 -2.17 -0.37 -8.31
CA ASP A 67 -1.61 0.17 -9.56
C ASP A 67 -0.37 1.06 -9.31
N THR A 68 -0.08 1.46 -8.07
CA THR A 68 1.00 2.41 -7.77
C THR A 68 2.03 1.93 -6.73
N ALA A 69 1.61 1.41 -5.59
CA ALA A 69 2.53 0.97 -4.54
C ALA A 69 3.17 -0.38 -4.83
N LEU A 70 2.43 -1.33 -5.44
CA LEU A 70 2.98 -2.65 -5.74
C LEU A 70 4.06 -2.57 -6.83
N PRO A 71 3.84 -1.92 -8.00
CA PRO A 71 4.89 -1.76 -9.01
C PRO A 71 6.13 -1.05 -8.46
N ALA A 72 5.94 -0.01 -7.64
CA ALA A 72 7.05 0.70 -7.02
C ALA A 72 7.87 -0.18 -6.05
N MET A 73 7.24 -1.15 -5.40
CA MET A 73 7.94 -2.13 -4.57
C MET A 73 8.69 -3.14 -5.43
N ASP A 74 8.09 -3.61 -6.52
CA ASP A 74 8.73 -4.53 -7.46
C ASP A 74 9.99 -3.90 -8.08
N GLU A 75 9.89 -2.65 -8.56
CA GLU A 75 11.03 -1.86 -9.05
C GLU A 75 12.15 -1.74 -7.99
N ALA A 76 11.77 -1.40 -6.74
CA ALA A 76 12.75 -1.29 -5.65
C ALA A 76 13.43 -2.64 -5.31
N LEU A 77 12.71 -3.76 -5.45
CA LEU A 77 13.27 -5.09 -5.25
C LEU A 77 14.21 -5.50 -6.38
N GLU A 78 13.94 -5.08 -7.62
CA GLU A 78 14.86 -5.25 -8.74
C GLU A 78 16.15 -4.46 -8.54
N ASP A 79 16.06 -3.20 -8.11
CA ASP A 79 17.22 -2.37 -7.76
C ASP A 79 18.05 -3.00 -6.64
N VAL A 80 17.39 -3.50 -5.59
CA VAL A 80 18.05 -4.25 -4.51
C VAL A 80 18.77 -5.48 -5.04
N ARG A 81 18.12 -6.25 -5.92
CA ARG A 81 18.72 -7.44 -6.52
C ARG A 81 19.98 -7.07 -7.30
N ALA A 82 19.94 -6.00 -8.09
CA ALA A 82 21.09 -5.49 -8.84
C ALA A 82 22.24 -5.10 -7.91
N ILE A 83 21.97 -4.33 -6.84
CA ILE A 83 23.00 -3.90 -5.86
C ILE A 83 23.64 -5.10 -5.15
N LEU A 84 22.86 -6.14 -4.84
CA LEU A 84 23.37 -7.35 -4.18
C LEU A 84 24.20 -8.25 -5.12
N GLN A 85 23.99 -8.15 -6.43
CA GLN A 85 24.74 -8.90 -7.45
C GLN A 85 26.05 -8.20 -7.86
N GLU A 86 26.23 -6.92 -7.54
CA GLU A 86 27.51 -6.23 -7.72
C GLU A 86 28.56 -6.85 -6.79
N GLU A 87 29.58 -7.50 -7.38
CA GLU A 87 30.72 -8.00 -6.62
C GLU A 87 31.41 -6.83 -5.89
N PRO A 88 31.73 -6.98 -4.59
CA PRO A 88 32.49 -5.96 -3.89
C PRO A 88 33.91 -5.94 -4.45
N SER A 89 34.22 -4.91 -5.24
CA SER A 89 35.58 -4.58 -5.70
C SER A 89 36.54 -4.34 -4.54
#